data_AF-A0A352PUY1-F1
#
_entry.id   AF-A0A352PUY1-F1
#
_cell.length_a   1.000
_cell.length_b   1.000
_cell.length_c   1.000
_cell.angle_alpha   90.00
_cell.angle_beta   90.00
_cell.angle_gamma   90.00
#
_symmetry.space_group_name_H-M   'P 1'
#
loop_
_entity.id
_entity.type
_entity.pdbx_description
1 polymer ?
#
loop_
_entity_poly.entity_id
_entity_poly.type
_entity_poly.pdbx_seq_one_letter_code
_entity_poly.pdbx_strand_id
1 'polypeptide(L)'
;TTESNKTGSWRFLRPRYDEKTAPCSAACPAGEDIARIEMLTAQGLFKEAWETVLQENPFPAVCGRVCFHPCETACNRGEFDEPIAIPAMERFLADTASRYELKPHLDQRSPRAERVAIVGAGPSGLAAAYFLARLGYRCDLFEKRAEPGGILRWGIPSYRLPGNALCKEIELIE
;
A
#
# COMPACT_ATOMS: atom_id res chain seq x y z
N THR A 1 -38.83 35.55 -7.18
CA THR A 1 -37.44 35.71 -7.67
C THR A 1 -36.49 35.03 -6.71
N THR A 2 -35.29 34.66 -7.14
CA THR A 2 -34.21 34.06 -6.32
C THR A 2 -33.73 34.94 -5.14
N GLU A 3 -34.40 36.06 -4.88
CA GLU A 3 -34.13 36.99 -3.79
C GLU A 3 -34.76 36.56 -2.46
N SER A 4 -35.85 35.78 -2.48
CA SER A 4 -36.54 35.34 -1.25
C SER A 4 -35.97 34.06 -0.64
N ASN A 5 -35.48 33.15 -1.49
CA ASN A 5 -34.84 31.91 -1.07
C ASN A 5 -33.34 32.05 -1.28
N LYS A 6 -32.58 32.25 -0.19
CA LYS A 6 -31.10 32.37 -0.17
C LYS A 6 -30.39 31.07 -0.56
N THR A 7 -30.81 30.42 -1.63
CA THR A 7 -30.30 29.13 -2.10
C THR A 7 -30.05 29.27 -3.59
N GLY A 8 -28.79 29.42 -3.99
CA GLY A 8 -28.39 29.16 -5.38
C GLY A 8 -27.19 29.95 -5.89
N SER A 9 -27.28 31.28 -5.95
CA SER A 9 -26.37 32.07 -6.80
C SER A 9 -25.73 33.31 -6.13
N TRP A 10 -25.99 33.55 -4.84
CA TRP A 10 -25.35 34.60 -4.04
C TRP A 10 -24.25 34.04 -3.11
N ARG A 11 -23.26 33.34 -3.68
CA ARG A 11 -22.08 32.92 -2.89
C ARG A 11 -20.99 33.99 -2.98
N PHE A 12 -20.89 34.84 -1.96
CA PHE A 12 -19.75 35.75 -1.77
C PHE A 12 -18.47 35.00 -1.32
N LEU A 13 -18.63 33.79 -0.81
CA LEU A 13 -17.55 32.86 -0.50
C LEU A 13 -17.44 31.81 -1.59
N ARG A 14 -16.27 31.72 -2.22
CA ARG A 14 -15.93 30.59 -3.08
C ARG A 14 -15.34 29.48 -2.21
N PRO A 15 -15.83 28.23 -2.31
CA PRO A 15 -15.14 27.12 -1.67
C PRO A 15 -13.71 27.07 -2.23
N ARG A 16 -12.73 27.13 -1.33
CA ARG A 16 -11.35 26.80 -1.67
C ARG A 16 -11.18 25.31 -1.38
N TYR A 17 -10.84 24.55 -2.41
CA TYR A 17 -10.35 23.21 -2.22
C TYR A 17 -8.95 23.32 -1.61
N ASP A 18 -8.79 22.75 -0.43
CA ASP A 18 -7.53 22.68 0.28
C ASP A 18 -7.10 21.21 0.23
N GLU A 19 -5.96 20.94 -0.38
CA GLU A 19 -5.41 19.59 -0.43
C GLU A 19 -4.77 19.27 0.92
N LYS A 20 -5.50 18.54 1.75
CA LYS A 20 -5.02 18.04 3.03
C LYS A 20 -4.73 16.56 2.92
N THR A 21 -3.63 16.13 3.53
CA THR A 21 -3.33 14.72 3.71
C THR A 21 -4.45 14.07 4.52
N ALA A 22 -4.99 12.95 4.02
CA ALA A 22 -5.98 12.20 4.75
C ALA A 22 -5.39 11.71 6.10
N PRO A 23 -6.15 11.74 7.19
CA PRO A 23 -5.62 11.40 8.52
C PRO A 23 -5.16 9.94 8.59
N CYS A 24 -5.82 9.03 7.86
CA CYS A 24 -5.38 7.64 7.71
C CYS A 24 -4.01 7.54 7.01
N SER A 25 -3.78 8.30 5.93
CA SER A 25 -2.49 8.36 5.24
C SER A 25 -1.39 8.95 6.12
N ALA A 26 -1.69 10.03 6.84
CA ALA A 26 -0.74 10.63 7.78
C ALA A 26 -0.35 9.69 8.94
N ALA A 27 -1.26 8.81 9.35
CA ALA A 27 -1.01 7.80 10.38
C ALA A 27 -0.32 6.53 9.85
N CYS A 28 -0.30 6.31 8.53
CA CYS A 28 0.31 5.14 7.93
C CYS A 28 1.85 5.27 7.97
N PRO A 29 2.58 4.35 8.62
CA PRO A 29 4.05 4.42 8.67
C PRO A 29 4.72 4.26 7.30
N ALA A 30 4.06 3.57 6.36
CA ALA A 30 4.53 3.44 4.98
C ALA A 30 4.21 4.67 4.13
N GLY A 31 3.30 5.55 4.58
CA GLY A 31 2.91 6.74 3.83
C GLY A 31 1.95 6.47 2.66
N GLU A 32 1.20 5.36 2.68
CA GLU A 32 0.28 5.00 1.61
C GLU A 32 -0.82 6.06 1.38
N ASP A 33 -1.15 6.30 0.10
CA ASP A 33 -2.25 7.17 -0.33
C ASP A 33 -3.60 6.43 -0.24
N ILE A 34 -4.04 6.19 1.00
CA ILE A 34 -5.25 5.43 1.33
C ILE A 34 -6.51 6.08 0.73
N ALA A 35 -6.57 7.41 0.65
CA ALA A 35 -7.71 8.10 0.04
C ALA A 35 -7.82 7.76 -1.46
N ARG A 36 -6.70 7.75 -2.17
CA ARG A 36 -6.68 7.33 -3.58
C ARG A 36 -6.98 5.84 -3.75
N ILE A 37 -6.44 4.98 -2.89
CA ILE A 37 -6.70 3.54 -2.91
C ILE A 37 -8.19 3.26 -2.72
N GLU A 38 -8.83 3.92 -1.75
CA GLU A 38 -10.27 3.81 -1.47
C GLU A 38 -11.10 4.28 -2.68
N MET A 39 -10.78 5.45 -3.23
CA MET A 39 -11.45 5.99 -4.41
C MET A 39 -11.38 5.04 -5.61
N LEU A 40 -10.19 4.51 -5.92
CA LEU A 40 -10.00 3.58 -7.04
C LEU A 40 -10.74 2.27 -6.80
N THR A 41 -10.72 1.77 -5.56
CA THR A 41 -11.46 0.55 -5.17
C THR A 41 -12.97 0.75 -5.32
N ALA A 42 -13.50 1.90 -4.90
CA ALA A 42 -14.91 2.25 -5.05
C ALA A 42 -15.35 2.33 -6.53
N GLN A 43 -14.43 2.69 -7.43
CA GLN A 43 -14.66 2.72 -8.87
C GLN A 43 -14.51 1.35 -9.55
N GLY A 44 -14.11 0.31 -8.82
CA GLY A 44 -13.85 -1.03 -9.36
C GLY A 44 -12.49 -1.15 -10.08
N LEU A 45 -11.63 -0.14 -9.97
CA LEU A 45 -10.30 -0.09 -10.57
C LEU A 45 -9.29 -0.78 -9.65
N PHE A 46 -9.48 -2.09 -9.45
CA PHE A 46 -8.72 -2.86 -8.45
C PHE A 46 -7.23 -2.99 -8.79
N LYS A 47 -6.88 -3.05 -10.07
CA LYS A 47 -5.48 -3.14 -10.51
C LYS A 47 -4.75 -1.85 -10.17
N GLU A 48 -5.34 -0.72 -10.49
CA GLU A 48 -4.81 0.61 -10.25
C GLU A 48 -4.75 0.92 -8.74
N ALA A 49 -5.75 0.48 -7.98
CA ALA A 49 -5.74 0.59 -6.52
C ALA A 49 -4.57 -0.21 -5.92
N TRP A 50 -4.38 -1.46 -6.36
CA TRP A 50 -3.25 -2.30 -5.93
C TRP A 50 -1.89 -1.71 -6.34
N GLU A 51 -1.76 -1.21 -7.57
CA GLU A 51 -0.55 -0.54 -8.05
C GLU A 51 -0.25 0.75 -7.26
N THR A 52 -1.28 1.43 -6.76
CA THR A 52 -1.13 2.60 -5.89
C THR A 52 -0.54 2.20 -4.54
N VAL A 53 -0.97 1.08 -3.94
CA VAL A 53 -0.35 0.55 -2.72
C VAL A 53 1.13 0.22 -2.95
N LEU A 54 1.41 -0.49 -4.05
CA LEU A 54 2.77 -0.89 -4.43
C LEU A 54 3.72 0.29 -4.65
N GLN A 55 3.23 1.52 -4.79
CA GLN A 55 4.10 2.70 -4.86
C GLN A 55 4.91 2.89 -3.58
N GLU A 56 4.31 2.59 -2.42
CA GLU A 56 4.88 2.88 -1.09
C GLU A 56 5.07 1.63 -0.22
N ASN A 57 4.39 0.52 -0.55
CA ASN A 57 4.46 -0.72 0.21
C ASN A 57 4.55 -1.95 -0.71
N PRO A 58 5.66 -2.71 -0.70
CA PRO A 58 5.80 -3.93 -1.49
C PRO A 58 5.03 -5.13 -0.93
N PHE A 59 4.41 -5.00 0.24
CA PHE A 59 3.81 -6.10 0.99
C PHE A 59 2.32 -5.88 1.37
N PRO A 60 1.43 -5.52 0.42
CA PRO A 60 0.00 -5.30 0.73
C PRO A 60 -0.73 -6.54 1.30
N ALA A 61 -0.44 -7.75 0.81
CA ALA A 61 -1.04 -9.00 1.29
C ALA A 61 -0.59 -9.32 2.72
N VAL A 62 0.68 -9.08 3.05
CA VAL A 62 1.20 -9.23 4.42
C VAL A 62 0.63 -8.13 5.32
N CYS A 63 0.74 -6.85 4.95
CA CYS A 63 0.27 -5.72 5.77
C CYS A 63 -1.24 -5.80 6.05
N GLY A 64 -2.05 -6.18 5.06
CA GLY A 64 -3.49 -6.42 5.25
C GLY A 64 -3.83 -7.58 6.20
N ARG A 65 -2.85 -8.37 6.65
CA ARG A 65 -3.02 -9.48 7.60
C ARG A 65 -2.36 -9.24 8.96
N VAL A 66 -1.23 -8.54 9.00
CA VAL A 66 -0.38 -8.46 10.20
C VAL A 66 -0.15 -7.06 10.74
N CYS A 67 -0.50 -6.02 9.97
CA CYS A 67 -0.34 -4.63 10.42
C CYS A 67 -1.19 -4.36 11.68
N PHE A 68 -0.80 -3.36 12.48
CA PHE A 68 -1.57 -2.92 13.66
C PHE A 68 -2.62 -1.85 13.33
N HIS A 69 -2.76 -1.50 12.04
CA HIS A 69 -3.78 -0.63 11.49
C HIS A 69 -3.91 0.75 12.18
N PRO A 70 -2.81 1.51 12.37
CA PRO A 70 -2.88 2.87 12.90
C PRO A 70 -3.74 3.81 12.03
N CYS A 71 -3.85 3.49 10.74
CA CYS A 71 -4.70 4.18 9.78
C CYS A 71 -6.20 4.12 10.13
N GLU A 72 -6.69 3.02 10.71
CA GLU A 72 -8.08 2.90 11.19
C GLU A 72 -8.31 3.74 12.44
N THR A 73 -7.32 3.77 13.35
CA THR A 73 -7.40 4.57 14.60
C THR A 73 -7.51 6.06 14.31
N ALA A 74 -6.81 6.54 13.28
CA ALA A 74 -6.86 7.94 12.85
C ALA A 74 -8.01 8.26 11.87
N CYS A 75 -8.84 7.28 11.51
CA CYS A 75 -9.86 7.46 10.49
C CYS A 75 -10.95 8.43 10.97
N ASN A 76 -11.15 9.53 10.25
CA ASN A 76 -12.21 10.50 10.54
C ASN A 76 -13.63 9.92 10.42
N ARG A 77 -13.82 8.83 9.65
CA ARG A 77 -15.11 8.13 9.57
C ARG A 77 -15.54 7.53 10.91
N GLY A 78 -14.57 7.14 11.75
CA GLY A 78 -14.82 6.65 13.10
C GLY A 78 -15.47 7.67 14.04
N GLU A 79 -15.48 8.97 13.70
CA GLU A 79 -16.24 9.98 14.44
C GLU A 79 -17.75 9.95 14.14
N PHE A 80 -18.15 9.28 13.06
CA PHE A 80 -19.54 9.19 12.62
C PHE A 80 -20.13 7.81 12.86
N ASP A 81 -19.44 6.76 12.42
CA ASP A 81 -19.84 5.37 12.60
C ASP A 81 -18.61 4.47 12.86
N GLU A 82 -18.11 3.78 11.85
CA GLU A 82 -17.00 2.83 11.96
C GLU A 82 -15.85 3.24 11.03
N PRO A 83 -14.60 3.07 11.45
CA PRO A 83 -13.45 3.25 10.56
C PRO A 83 -13.57 2.40 9.30
N ILE A 84 -13.04 2.91 8.20
CA ILE A 84 -12.94 2.13 6.96
C ILE A 84 -11.99 0.96 7.21
N ALA A 85 -12.41 -0.25 6.81
CA ALA A 85 -11.62 -1.48 6.92
C ALA A 85 -10.47 -1.52 5.90
N ILE A 86 -9.52 -0.59 6.03
CA ILE A 86 -8.33 -0.42 5.19
C ILE A 86 -7.51 -1.72 5.04
N PRO A 87 -7.19 -2.50 6.08
CA PRO A 87 -6.44 -3.75 5.91
C PRO A 87 -7.21 -4.84 5.20
N ALA A 88 -8.54 -4.89 5.37
CA ALA A 88 -9.38 -5.80 4.59
C ALA A 88 -9.35 -5.42 3.10
N MET A 89 -9.33 -4.12 2.80
CA MET A 89 -9.18 -3.59 1.44
C MET A 89 -7.80 -3.92 0.86
N GLU A 90 -6.69 -3.64 1.57
CA GLU A 90 -5.33 -3.99 1.13
C GLU A 90 -5.20 -5.49 0.85
N ARG A 91 -5.67 -6.33 1.79
CA ARG A 91 -5.69 -7.78 1.62
C ARG A 91 -6.53 -8.18 0.41
N PHE A 92 -7.72 -7.61 0.24
CA PHE A 92 -8.59 -7.91 -0.90
C PHE A 92 -7.92 -7.56 -2.22
N LEU A 93 -7.30 -6.39 -2.33
CA LEU A 93 -6.61 -5.94 -3.53
C LEU A 93 -5.45 -6.88 -3.87
N ALA A 94 -4.61 -7.22 -2.89
CA ALA A 94 -3.45 -8.09 -3.11
C ALA A 94 -3.87 -9.53 -3.42
N ASP A 95 -4.85 -10.09 -2.70
CA ASP A 95 -5.38 -11.44 -2.95
C ASP A 95 -6.04 -11.51 -4.34
N THR A 96 -6.71 -10.43 -4.77
CA THR A 96 -7.32 -10.33 -6.11
C THR A 96 -6.25 -10.26 -7.18
N ALA A 97 -5.25 -9.39 -7.05
CA ALA A 97 -4.14 -9.29 -7.98
C ALA A 97 -3.42 -10.64 -8.14
N SER A 98 -3.20 -11.32 -7.02
CA SER A 98 -2.63 -12.65 -6.97
C SER A 98 -3.49 -13.73 -7.65
N ARG A 99 -4.82 -13.68 -7.46
CA ARG A 99 -5.77 -14.64 -8.05
C ARG A 99 -5.84 -14.52 -9.56
N TYR A 100 -5.73 -13.30 -10.08
CA TYR A 100 -5.79 -13.02 -11.51
C TYR A 100 -4.40 -12.89 -12.16
N GLU A 101 -3.33 -13.22 -11.43
CA GLU A 101 -1.94 -13.17 -11.90
C GLU A 101 -1.59 -11.80 -12.52
N LEU A 102 -2.13 -10.73 -11.92
CA LEU A 102 -1.92 -9.37 -12.41
C LEU A 102 -0.45 -9.02 -12.27
N LYS A 103 0.10 -8.42 -13.33
CA LYS A 103 1.44 -7.84 -13.30
C LYS A 103 1.31 -6.34 -13.06
N PRO A 104 2.04 -5.79 -12.08
CA PRO A 104 1.94 -4.38 -11.78
C PRO A 104 2.70 -3.60 -12.86
N HIS A 105 2.14 -2.49 -13.28
CA HIS A 105 2.80 -1.53 -14.15
C HIS A 105 3.44 -0.44 -13.28
N LEU A 106 4.68 -0.69 -12.86
CA LEU A 106 5.43 0.22 -12.02
C LEU A 106 6.56 0.85 -12.82
N ASP A 107 6.70 2.17 -12.70
CA ASP A 107 7.82 2.88 -13.30
C ASP A 107 9.14 2.36 -12.74
N GLN A 108 9.99 1.88 -13.64
CA GLN A 108 11.39 1.55 -13.37
C GLN A 108 12.27 2.57 -14.09
N ARG A 109 13.19 3.17 -13.35
CA ARG A 109 14.18 4.07 -13.94
C ARG A 109 15.18 3.28 -14.78
N SER A 110 15.86 3.97 -15.70
CA SER A 110 16.90 3.37 -16.52
C SER A 110 17.95 2.65 -15.67
N PRO A 111 18.44 1.48 -16.11
CA PRO A 111 19.43 0.72 -15.38
C PRO A 111 20.67 1.54 -15.04
N ARG A 112 21.16 1.36 -13.81
CA ARG A 112 22.39 1.95 -13.28
C ARG A 112 23.52 0.92 -13.33
N ALA A 113 24.76 1.40 -13.38
CA ALA A 113 25.94 0.53 -13.41
C ALA A 113 26.30 0.01 -12.01
N GLU A 114 25.94 0.77 -10.97
CA GLU A 114 26.21 0.48 -9.58
C GLU A 114 25.42 -0.74 -9.10
N ARG A 115 26.07 -1.55 -8.25
CA ARG A 115 25.48 -2.73 -7.61
C ARG A 115 25.36 -2.50 -6.11
N VAL A 116 24.25 -2.96 -5.53
CA VAL A 116 23.97 -2.83 -4.10
C VAL A 116 23.90 -4.23 -3.48
N ALA A 117 24.69 -4.48 -2.46
CA ALA A 117 24.59 -5.69 -1.64
C ALA A 117 23.72 -5.42 -0.42
N ILE A 118 22.70 -6.25 -0.20
CA ILE A 118 21.77 -6.15 0.93
C ILE A 118 21.91 -7.41 1.77
N VAL A 119 22.23 -7.26 3.05
CA VAL A 119 22.39 -8.37 3.99
C VAL A 119 21.12 -8.54 4.81
N GLY A 120 20.48 -9.70 4.67
CA GLY A 120 19.22 -10.08 5.29
C GLY A 120 18.03 -9.93 4.35
N ALA A 121 17.31 -11.03 4.10
CA ALA A 121 16.07 -11.06 3.32
C ALA A 121 14.83 -10.98 4.23
N GLY A 122 14.88 -10.10 5.24
CA GLY A 122 13.71 -9.74 6.05
C GLY A 122 12.83 -8.71 5.34
N PRO A 123 11.74 -8.26 6.00
CA PRO A 123 10.85 -7.24 5.44
C PRO A 123 11.60 -5.97 5.01
N SER A 124 12.54 -5.49 5.83
CA SER A 124 13.34 -4.31 5.53
C SER A 124 14.28 -4.50 4.34
N GLY A 125 14.97 -5.64 4.26
CA GLY A 125 15.91 -5.93 3.17
C GLY A 125 15.20 -6.11 1.82
N LEU A 126 14.07 -6.81 1.83
CA LEU A 126 13.24 -6.99 0.64
C LEU A 126 12.59 -5.67 0.20
N ALA A 127 12.10 -4.86 1.14
CA ALA A 127 11.56 -3.53 0.80
C ALA A 127 12.65 -2.62 0.22
N ALA A 128 13.85 -2.61 0.80
CA ALA A 128 14.98 -1.87 0.25
C ALA A 128 15.33 -2.34 -1.17
N ALA A 129 15.37 -3.65 -1.41
CA ALA A 129 15.63 -4.23 -2.72
C ALA A 129 14.60 -3.78 -3.76
N TYR A 130 13.31 -3.86 -3.40
CA TYR A 130 12.20 -3.45 -4.24
C TYR A 130 12.32 -2.00 -4.70
N PHE A 131 12.52 -1.06 -3.76
CA PHE A 131 12.64 0.36 -4.12
C PHE A 131 13.92 0.68 -4.88
N LEU A 132 15.05 0.06 -4.52
CA LEU A 132 16.31 0.24 -5.24
C LEU A 132 16.23 -0.30 -6.68
N ALA A 133 15.57 -1.43 -6.88
CA ALA A 133 15.30 -1.99 -8.21
C ALA A 133 14.46 -1.02 -9.06
N ARG A 134 13.41 -0.43 -8.49
CA ARG A 134 12.61 0.62 -9.16
C ARG A 134 13.41 1.87 -9.50
N LEU A 135 14.44 2.19 -8.72
CA LEU A 135 15.39 3.28 -9.00
C LEU A 135 16.47 2.92 -10.04
N GLY A 136 16.45 1.68 -10.56
CA GLY A 136 17.34 1.18 -11.60
C GLY A 136 18.62 0.49 -11.09
N TYR A 137 18.76 0.29 -9.77
CA TYR A 137 19.93 -0.37 -9.20
C TYR A 137 19.81 -1.89 -9.27
N ARG A 138 20.93 -2.57 -9.55
CA ARG A 138 21.01 -4.02 -9.42
C ARG A 138 21.33 -4.38 -7.97
N CYS A 139 20.42 -5.12 -7.33
CA CYS A 139 20.57 -5.54 -5.93
C CYS A 139 20.91 -7.03 -5.84
N ASP A 140 21.86 -7.37 -4.96
CA ASP A 140 22.18 -8.75 -4.59
C ASP A 140 21.79 -8.93 -3.10
N LEU A 141 20.84 -9.84 -2.81
CA LEU A 141 20.38 -10.13 -1.46
C LEU A 141 21.10 -11.35 -0.87
N PHE A 142 21.58 -11.22 0.37
CA PHE A 142 22.27 -12.29 1.09
C PHE A 142 21.49 -12.68 2.35
N GLU A 143 20.93 -13.88 2.39
CA GLU A 143 20.19 -14.41 3.53
C GLU A 143 20.92 -15.60 4.15
N LYS A 144 20.90 -15.68 5.49
CA LYS A 144 21.53 -16.78 6.24
C LYS A 144 20.64 -18.04 6.27
N ARG A 145 19.32 -17.86 6.31
CA ARG A 145 18.34 -18.95 6.32
C ARG A 145 18.09 -19.51 4.92
N ALA A 146 17.42 -20.66 4.87
CA ALA A 146 17.14 -21.36 3.61
C ALA A 146 16.19 -20.59 2.67
N GLU A 147 15.29 -19.78 3.23
CA GLU A 147 14.29 -19.04 2.47
C GLU A 147 14.17 -17.58 2.95
N PRO A 148 13.89 -16.64 2.03
CA PRO A 148 13.64 -15.24 2.34
C PRO A 148 12.32 -15.03 3.09
N GLY A 149 12.19 -13.87 3.75
CA GLY A 149 11.01 -13.43 4.49
C GLY A 149 11.30 -13.07 5.95
N GLY A 150 12.46 -13.47 6.51
CA GLY A 150 12.87 -13.12 7.87
C GLY A 150 11.77 -13.37 8.91
N ILE A 151 11.44 -12.37 9.73
CA ILE A 151 10.40 -12.50 10.76
C ILE A 151 9.01 -12.81 10.18
N LEU A 152 8.72 -12.40 8.93
CA LEU A 152 7.44 -12.69 8.27
C LEU A 152 7.25 -14.19 8.08
N ARG A 153 8.30 -14.90 7.65
CA ARG A 153 8.26 -16.36 7.44
C ARG A 153 8.44 -17.14 8.75
N TRP A 154 9.38 -16.71 9.58
CA TRP A 154 9.89 -17.52 10.67
C TRP A 154 9.36 -17.13 12.06
N GLY A 155 8.75 -15.95 12.18
CA GLY A 155 8.24 -15.42 13.45
C GLY A 155 6.71 -15.36 13.52
N ILE A 156 6.02 -15.11 12.40
CA ILE A 156 4.56 -14.99 12.37
C ILE A 156 3.92 -16.37 12.14
N PRO A 157 2.97 -16.79 13.00
CA PRO A 157 2.27 -18.06 12.79
C PRO A 157 1.48 -18.12 11.48
N SER A 158 1.43 -19.30 10.87
CA SER A 158 0.79 -19.53 9.56
C SER A 158 -0.71 -19.23 9.51
N TYR A 159 -1.42 -19.36 10.65
CA TYR A 159 -2.83 -18.99 10.74
C TYR A 159 -3.06 -17.48 10.64
N ARG A 160 -2.04 -16.67 10.98
CA ARG A 160 -2.08 -15.21 10.87
C ARG A 160 -1.52 -14.74 9.54
N LEU A 161 -0.40 -15.31 9.10
CA LEU A 161 0.21 -15.04 7.80
C LEU A 161 0.43 -16.35 7.03
N PRO A 162 -0.47 -16.69 6.09
CA PRO A 162 -0.30 -17.86 5.24
C PRO A 162 0.99 -17.76 4.41
N GLY A 163 1.79 -18.82 4.41
CA GLY A 163 3.08 -18.84 3.71
C GLY A 163 2.95 -18.59 2.20
N ASN A 164 1.85 -19.01 1.58
CA ASN A 164 1.58 -18.75 0.17
C ASN A 164 1.39 -17.26 -0.14
N ALA A 165 0.78 -16.49 0.75
CA ALA A 165 0.62 -15.04 0.56
C ALA A 165 2.00 -14.36 0.57
N LEU A 166 2.86 -14.74 1.53
CA LEU A 166 4.22 -14.23 1.62
C LEU A 166 5.07 -14.61 0.40
N CYS A 167 5.05 -15.88 -0.03
CA CYS A 167 5.85 -16.33 -1.18
C CYS A 167 5.53 -15.52 -2.44
N LYS A 168 4.24 -15.27 -2.72
CA LYS A 168 3.85 -14.53 -3.93
C LYS A 168 4.30 -13.08 -3.93
N GLU A 169 4.37 -12.43 -2.77
CA GLU A 169 4.91 -11.06 -2.70
C GLU A 169 6.43 -11.04 -2.83
N ILE A 170 7.12 -12.06 -2.31
CA ILE A 170 8.57 -12.20 -2.51
C ILE A 170 8.87 -12.46 -3.99
N GLU A 171 8.13 -13.36 -4.63
CA GLU A 171 8.23 -13.65 -6.08
C GLU A 171 8.02 -12.41 -6.96
N LEU A 172 7.27 -11.41 -6.48
CA LEU A 172 7.08 -10.14 -7.19
C LEU A 172 8.32 -9.22 -7.11
N ILE A 173 9.14 -9.38 -6.06
CA ILE A 173 10.33 -8.58 -5.80
C ILE A 173 11.57 -9.18 -6.47
N GLU A 174 11.59 -10.50 -6.66
CA GLU A 174 12.65 -11.26 -7.36
C GLU A 174 12.69 -10.99 -8.87
#